data_AF-A0A813D2R7-F1
#
_entry.id   AF-A0A813D2R7-F1
#
_cell.length_a   1.000
_cell.length_b   1.000
_cell.length_c   1.000
_cell.angle_alpha   90.00
_cell.angle_beta   90.00
_cell.angle_gamma   90.00
#
_symmetry.space_group_name_H-M   'P 1'
#
loop_
_entity.id
_entity.type
_entity.pdbx_description
1 polymer ?
#
loop_
_entity_poly.entity_id
_entity_poly.type
_entity_poly.pdbx_seq_one_letter_code
_entity_poly.pdbx_strand_id
1 'polypeptide(L)'
;MLFLGKPRGPFELNPKVGDAKSADAQAARKVVAEMQTEAEEALAALKKDPQADVFLNVKPLAIARLRDATNKINNLMDEKSAAATQRWQRLMIQAKYQFEDDAPMPETKKGDVRPRGDKRLARIKEALENYLKGSREILKFV
;
A
#
# COMPACT_ATOMS: atom_id res chain seq x y z
N MET A 1 -30.73 25.31 -15.82
CA MET A 1 -30.24 24.09 -15.13
C MET A 1 -28.73 24.16 -15.08
N LEU A 2 -28.15 24.22 -13.87
CA LEU A 2 -26.69 24.25 -13.67
C LEU A 2 -26.06 22.97 -14.24
N PHE A 3 -24.99 23.14 -15.03
CA PHE A 3 -24.06 22.07 -15.40
C PHE A 3 -23.39 21.53 -14.13
N LEU A 4 -23.98 20.52 -13.49
CA LEU A 4 -23.28 19.69 -12.53
C LEU A 4 -22.30 18.83 -13.33
N GLY A 5 -21.05 19.28 -13.39
CA GLY A 5 -19.94 18.54 -13.99
C GLY A 5 -19.89 17.10 -13.46
N LYS A 6 -19.34 16.18 -14.28
CA LYS A 6 -19.23 14.75 -13.94
C LYS A 6 -18.85 14.56 -12.46
N PRO A 7 -19.54 13.69 -11.71
CA PRO A 7 -19.18 13.44 -10.33
C PRO A 7 -17.72 12.98 -10.29
N ARG A 8 -16.89 13.71 -9.52
CA ARG A 8 -15.46 13.42 -9.38
C ARG A 8 -15.27 11.97 -8.93
N GLY A 9 -14.37 11.27 -9.62
CA GLY A 9 -14.05 9.89 -9.25
C GLY A 9 -13.39 9.80 -7.87
N PRO A 10 -13.35 8.61 -7.25
CA PRO A 10 -12.72 8.42 -5.93
C PRO A 10 -11.26 8.88 -5.85
N PHE A 11 -10.56 8.95 -7.00
CA PHE A 11 -9.17 9.37 -7.12
C PHE A 11 -8.99 10.88 -7.42
N GLU A 12 -10.09 11.60 -7.67
CA GLU A 12 -10.11 13.03 -8.00
C GLU A 12 -10.67 13.88 -6.84
N LEU A 13 -10.91 13.25 -5.68
CA LEU A 13 -11.46 13.90 -4.49
C LEU A 13 -10.34 14.57 -3.70
N ASN A 14 -10.61 15.80 -3.24
CA ASN A 14 -9.80 16.43 -2.21
C ASN A 14 -10.20 15.83 -0.85
N PRO A 15 -9.23 15.41 -0.02
CA PRO A 15 -9.50 14.75 1.25
C PRO A 15 -10.23 15.69 2.22
N LYS A 16 -11.27 15.18 2.89
CA LYS A 16 -11.95 15.85 4.00
C LYS A 16 -12.03 14.91 5.20
N VAL A 17 -11.07 15.04 6.11
CA VAL A 17 -11.13 14.43 7.44
C VAL A 17 -11.70 15.47 8.40
N GLY A 18 -12.79 15.13 9.08
CA GLY A 18 -13.47 16.01 10.03
C GLY A 18 -12.59 16.40 11.22
N ASP A 19 -11.77 15.47 11.72
CA ASP A 19 -10.80 15.74 12.78
C ASP A 19 -9.47 14.98 12.55
N ALA A 20 -8.60 15.57 11.73
CA ALA A 20 -7.26 15.07 11.46
C ALA A 20 -6.33 15.07 12.70
N LYS A 21 -6.73 15.73 13.80
CA LYS A 21 -5.96 15.74 15.06
C LYS A 21 -6.43 14.69 16.05
N SER A 22 -7.53 13.98 15.77
CA SER A 22 -8.01 12.89 16.60
C SER A 22 -6.93 11.81 16.82
N ALA A 23 -6.97 11.15 17.97
CA ALA A 23 -6.03 10.07 18.28
C ALA A 23 -6.09 8.93 17.24
N ASP A 24 -7.29 8.65 16.72
CA ASP A 24 -7.50 7.63 15.68
C ASP A 24 -6.88 8.03 14.34
N ALA A 25 -7.01 9.29 13.90
CA ALA A 25 -6.36 9.78 12.69
C ALA A 25 -4.83 9.71 12.82
N GLN A 26 -4.27 10.17 13.95
CA GLN A 26 -2.83 10.11 14.18
C GLN A 26 -2.31 8.67 14.22
N ALA A 27 -3.04 7.75 14.87
CA ALA A 27 -2.68 6.34 14.92
C ALA A 27 -2.72 5.68 13.53
N ALA A 28 -3.76 5.97 12.75
CA ALA A 28 -3.89 5.45 11.39
C ALA A 28 -2.80 5.99 10.47
N ARG A 29 -2.48 7.29 10.55
CA ARG A 29 -1.38 7.91 9.82
C ARG A 29 -0.05 7.28 10.16
N LYS A 30 0.21 7.01 11.44
CA LYS A 30 1.43 6.33 11.89
C LYS A 30 1.55 4.94 11.28
N VAL A 31 0.48 4.14 11.30
CA VAL A 31 0.48 2.79 10.72
C VAL A 31 0.74 2.83 9.20
N VAL A 32 0.04 3.70 8.47
CA VAL A 32 0.23 3.81 7.02
C VAL A 32 1.63 4.32 6.68
N ALA A 33 2.18 5.25 7.46
CA ALA A 33 3.55 5.73 7.30
C ALA A 33 4.59 4.63 7.59
N GLU A 34 4.42 3.85 8.66
CA GLU A 34 5.30 2.70 8.95
C GLU A 34 5.30 1.69 7.79
N MET A 35 4.12 1.33 7.29
CA MET A 35 4.00 0.39 6.16
C MET A 35 4.54 0.98 4.85
N GLN A 36 4.48 2.30 4.67
CA GLN A 36 5.14 2.97 3.55
C GLN A 36 6.66 2.84 3.66
N THR A 37 7.23 3.09 4.85
CA THR A 37 8.67 2.93 5.09
C THR A 37 9.12 1.50 4.84
N GLU A 38 8.38 0.49 5.31
CA GLU A 38 8.67 -0.92 5.05
C GLU A 38 8.73 -1.23 3.54
N ALA A 39 7.78 -0.70 2.75
CA ALA A 39 7.79 -0.87 1.29
C ALA A 39 8.93 -0.08 0.60
N GLU A 40 9.30 1.09 1.11
CA GLU A 40 10.45 1.88 0.62
C GLU A 40 11.77 1.15 0.89
N GLU A 41 11.92 0.54 2.07
CA GLU A 41 13.07 -0.28 2.44
C GLU A 41 13.21 -1.50 1.54
N ALA A 42 12.11 -2.21 1.28
CA ALA A 42 12.08 -3.34 0.34
C ALA A 42 12.54 -2.91 -1.06
N LEU A 43 12.01 -1.80 -1.56
CA LEU A 43 12.33 -1.29 -2.88
C LEU A 43 13.78 -0.78 -2.97
N ALA A 44 14.30 -0.17 -1.90
CA ALA A 44 15.69 0.24 -1.80
C ALA A 44 16.65 -0.96 -1.77
N ALA A 45 16.30 -2.03 -1.06
CA ALA A 45 17.06 -3.27 -1.04
C ALA A 45 17.18 -3.87 -2.45
N LEU A 46 16.07 -3.96 -3.19
CA LEU A 46 16.03 -4.49 -4.56
C LEU A 46 16.72 -3.60 -5.60
N LYS A 47 16.88 -2.31 -5.32
CA LYS A 47 17.66 -1.38 -6.15
C LYS A 47 19.16 -1.57 -5.95
N LYS A 48 19.60 -1.86 -4.73
CA LYS A 48 21.00 -2.12 -4.40
C LYS A 48 21.42 -3.51 -4.84
N ASP A 49 20.57 -4.50 -4.57
CA ASP A 49 20.78 -5.90 -4.92
C ASP A 49 19.48 -6.51 -5.47
N PRO A 50 19.41 -6.80 -6.78
CA PRO A 50 18.30 -7.52 -7.40
C PRO A 50 17.99 -8.89 -6.77
N GLN A 51 18.93 -9.46 -6.02
CA GLN A 51 18.82 -10.73 -5.31
C GLN A 51 18.66 -10.53 -3.79
N ALA A 52 18.35 -9.33 -3.30
CA ALA A 52 18.04 -9.11 -1.89
C ALA A 52 16.76 -9.86 -1.46
N ASP A 53 16.85 -10.73 -0.46
CA ASP A 53 15.66 -11.38 0.10
C ASP A 53 14.80 -10.34 0.83
N VAL A 54 13.75 -9.88 0.17
CA VAL A 54 12.79 -8.91 0.71
C VAL A 54 11.58 -9.58 1.35
N PHE A 55 11.46 -10.91 1.26
CA PHE A 55 10.36 -11.65 1.85
C PHE A 55 10.61 -11.91 3.33
N LEU A 56 11.86 -12.26 3.68
CA LEU A 56 12.24 -12.55 5.07
C LEU A 56 12.82 -11.33 5.81
N ASN A 57 13.49 -10.41 5.10
CA ASN A 57 14.21 -9.30 5.75
C ASN A 57 13.38 -8.02 5.94
N VAL A 58 12.23 -7.92 5.29
CA VAL A 58 11.31 -6.79 5.46
C VAL A 58 10.15 -7.26 6.30
N LYS A 59 9.68 -6.41 7.24
CA LYS A 59 8.49 -6.73 8.02
C LYS A 59 7.31 -7.00 7.07
N PRO A 60 6.53 -8.07 7.33
CA PRO A 60 5.41 -8.39 6.47
C PRO A 60 4.38 -7.27 6.51
N LEU A 61 3.94 -6.82 5.33
CA LEU A 61 2.91 -5.78 5.17
C LEU A 61 1.57 -6.30 5.74
N ALA A 62 1.30 -6.10 7.02
CA ALA A 62 0.14 -6.71 7.67
C ALA A 62 -1.21 -6.10 7.22
N ILE A 63 -2.03 -6.88 6.49
CA ILE A 63 -3.37 -6.45 6.02
C ILE A 63 -4.27 -6.05 7.18
N ALA A 64 -4.22 -6.79 8.30
CA ALA A 64 -5.04 -6.50 9.48
C ALA A 64 -4.73 -5.10 10.03
N ARG A 65 -3.45 -4.72 10.15
CA ARG A 65 -3.03 -3.38 10.60
C ARG A 65 -3.54 -2.29 9.66
N LEU A 66 -3.44 -2.50 8.35
CA LEU A 66 -3.96 -1.56 7.35
C LEU A 66 -5.50 -1.41 7.44
N ARG A 67 -6.23 -2.52 7.63
CA ARG A 67 -7.68 -2.53 7.79
C ARG A 67 -8.13 -1.81 9.05
N ASP A 68 -7.51 -2.11 10.17
CA ASP A 68 -7.85 -1.48 11.44
C ASP A 68 -7.55 0.03 11.40
N ALA A 69 -6.42 0.42 10.83
CA ALA A 69 -6.04 1.82 10.67
C ALA A 69 -7.08 2.61 9.86
N THR A 70 -7.45 2.13 8.67
CA THR A 70 -8.40 2.88 7.81
C THR A 70 -9.85 2.78 8.30
N ASN A 71 -10.25 1.67 8.92
CA ASN A 71 -11.64 1.52 9.37
C ASN A 71 -11.98 2.43 10.54
N LYS A 72 -11.04 2.66 11.46
CA LYS A 72 -11.23 3.55 12.61
C LYS A 72 -11.52 5.00 12.19
N ILE A 73 -10.89 5.46 11.11
CA ILE A 73 -11.03 6.83 10.62
C ILE A 73 -12.19 7.02 9.64
N ASN A 74 -12.83 5.95 9.15
CA ASN A 74 -13.99 6.06 8.25
C ASN A 74 -15.13 6.88 8.88
N ASN A 75 -15.32 6.76 10.19
CA ASN A 75 -16.35 7.51 10.93
C ASN A 75 -16.03 9.01 11.05
N LEU A 76 -14.78 9.41 10.78
CA LEU A 76 -14.30 10.79 10.82
C LEU A 76 -14.31 11.43 9.43
N MET A 77 -14.66 10.69 8.38
CA MET A 77 -14.65 11.14 7.00
C MET A 77 -16.06 11.35 6.46
N ASP A 78 -16.18 12.19 5.44
CA ASP A 78 -17.38 12.15 4.60
C ASP A 78 -17.45 10.84 3.79
N GLU A 79 -18.65 10.46 3.36
CA GLU A 79 -18.91 9.20 2.65
C GLU A 79 -18.01 9.02 1.42
N LYS A 80 -17.69 10.13 0.74
CA LYS A 80 -16.84 10.13 -0.47
C LYS A 80 -15.37 9.87 -0.14
N SER A 81 -14.84 10.50 0.91
CA SER A 81 -13.47 10.29 1.37
C SER A 81 -13.29 8.90 1.98
N ALA A 82 -14.29 8.39 2.70
CA ALA A 82 -14.31 7.02 3.21
C ALA A 82 -14.29 6.00 2.04
N ALA A 83 -15.14 6.18 1.03
CA ALA A 83 -15.16 5.31 -0.15
C ALA A 83 -13.83 5.36 -0.93
N ALA A 84 -13.21 6.53 -1.06
CA ALA A 84 -11.89 6.69 -1.68
C ALA A 84 -10.80 5.94 -0.90
N THR A 85 -10.76 6.10 0.42
CA THR A 85 -9.80 5.43 1.31
C THR A 85 -9.95 3.91 1.23
N GLN A 86 -11.18 3.39 1.25
CA GLN A 86 -11.46 1.96 1.09
C GLN A 86 -11.00 1.43 -0.27
N ARG A 87 -11.14 2.22 -1.34
CA ARG A 87 -10.67 1.83 -2.68
C ARG A 87 -9.14 1.76 -2.72
N TRP A 88 -8.45 2.75 -2.16
CA TRP A 88 -6.99 2.74 -2.08
C TRP A 88 -6.48 1.59 -1.23
N GLN A 89 -7.14 1.30 -0.11
CA GLN A 89 -6.83 0.13 0.69
C GLN A 89 -6.93 -1.17 -0.12
N ARG A 90 -8.01 -1.36 -0.91
CA ARG A 90 -8.15 -2.56 -1.75
C ARG A 90 -7.00 -2.70 -2.74
N LEU A 91 -6.58 -1.60 -3.35
CA LEU A 91 -5.43 -1.58 -4.27
C LEU A 91 -4.11 -1.92 -3.56
N MET A 92 -3.89 -1.40 -2.35
CA MET A 92 -2.72 -1.76 -1.55
C MET A 92 -2.71 -3.24 -1.17
N ILE A 93 -3.86 -3.80 -0.80
CA ILE A 93 -3.99 -5.24 -0.51
C ILE A 93 -3.69 -6.08 -1.74
N GLN A 94 -4.17 -5.68 -2.92
CA GLN A 94 -3.87 -6.35 -4.18
C GLN A 94 -2.36 -6.29 -4.49
N ALA A 95 -1.75 -5.11 -4.35
CA ALA A 95 -0.32 -4.92 -4.57
C ALA A 95 0.53 -5.77 -3.60
N LYS A 96 0.10 -5.89 -2.34
CA LYS A 96 0.74 -6.80 -1.37
C LYS A 96 0.70 -8.25 -1.84
N TYR A 97 -0.45 -8.76 -2.26
CA TYR A 97 -0.54 -10.16 -2.70
C TYR A 97 0.33 -10.41 -3.93
N GLN A 98 0.36 -9.47 -4.89
CA GLN A 98 1.26 -9.54 -6.04
C GLN A 98 2.74 -9.55 -5.62
N PHE A 99 3.10 -8.76 -4.61
CA PHE A 99 4.43 -8.79 -4.01
C PHE A 99 4.73 -10.15 -3.37
N GLU A 100 3.82 -10.70 -2.55
CA GLU A 100 4.04 -11.97 -1.86
C GLU A 100 4.13 -13.19 -2.78
N ASP A 101 3.47 -13.16 -3.94
CA ASP A 101 3.59 -14.22 -4.95
C ASP A 101 4.98 -14.24 -5.60
N ASP A 102 5.57 -13.06 -5.82
CA ASP A 102 6.83 -12.92 -6.55
C ASP A 102 8.07 -12.70 -5.66
N ALA A 103 7.90 -12.27 -4.41
CA ALA A 103 8.98 -11.97 -3.48
C ALA A 103 9.82 -13.20 -3.07
N PRO A 104 9.24 -14.38 -2.79
CA PRO A 104 10.02 -15.56 -2.43
C PRO A 104 11.01 -15.94 -3.52
N MET A 105 12.22 -16.32 -3.14
CA MET A 105 13.21 -16.73 -4.11
C MET A 105 12.74 -17.96 -4.91
N PRO A 106 12.98 -18.01 -6.23
CA PRO A 106 12.61 -19.17 -7.02
C PRO A 106 13.46 -20.37 -6.61
N GLU A 107 12.81 -21.49 -6.26
CA GLU A 107 13.48 -22.74 -5.88
C GLU A 107 13.24 -23.82 -6.94
N THR A 108 14.20 -24.74 -7.08
CA THR A 108 13.99 -25.96 -7.89
C THR A 108 13.09 -26.95 -7.14
N LYS A 109 12.61 -27.99 -7.83
CA LYS A 109 11.91 -29.12 -7.18
C LYS A 109 12.75 -29.82 -6.09
N LYS A 110 14.06 -29.59 -6.08
CA LYS A 110 15.01 -30.14 -5.08
C LYS A 110 15.32 -29.15 -3.95
N GLY A 111 14.73 -27.95 -3.97
CA GLY A 111 14.96 -26.90 -2.96
C GLY A 111 16.17 -26.00 -3.24
N ASP A 112 16.80 -26.12 -4.41
CA ASP A 112 17.93 -25.25 -4.74
C ASP A 112 17.44 -23.85 -5.11
N VAL A 113 17.90 -22.84 -4.38
CA VAL A 113 17.56 -21.44 -4.64
C VAL A 113 18.22 -20.98 -5.94
N ARG A 114 17.43 -20.40 -6.85
CA ARG A 114 17.88 -19.79 -8.10
C ARG A 114 17.75 -18.28 -8.05
N PRO A 115 18.60 -17.54 -8.77
CA PRO A 115 18.45 -16.10 -8.88
C PRO A 115 17.11 -15.76 -9.54
N ARG A 116 16.51 -14.66 -9.10
CA ARG A 116 15.36 -14.05 -9.76
C ARG A 116 15.75 -13.55 -11.15
N GLY A 117 14.90 -13.83 -12.13
CA GLY A 117 15.00 -13.24 -13.46
C GLY A 117 14.37 -11.85 -13.54
N ASP A 118 14.73 -11.09 -14.58
CA ASP A 118 14.36 -9.68 -14.75
C ASP A 118 12.85 -9.44 -14.72
N LYS A 119 12.05 -10.33 -15.32
CA LYS A 119 10.59 -10.23 -15.32
C LYS A 119 10.00 -10.33 -13.92
N ARG A 120 10.55 -11.21 -13.07
CA ARG A 120 10.09 -11.36 -11.69
C ARG A 120 10.48 -10.14 -10.86
N LEU A 121 11.72 -9.69 -11.01
CA LEU A 121 12.18 -8.45 -10.37
C LEU A 121 11.32 -7.25 -10.75
N ALA A 122 10.96 -7.11 -12.03
CA ALA A 122 10.08 -6.04 -12.51
C ALA A 122 8.69 -6.08 -11.84
N ARG A 123 8.07 -7.27 -11.75
CA ARG A 123 6.77 -7.42 -11.08
C ARG A 123 6.81 -7.09 -9.58
N ILE A 124 7.88 -7.50 -8.88
CA ILE A 124 8.07 -7.13 -7.46
C ILE A 124 8.18 -5.62 -7.31
N LYS A 125 8.98 -4.96 -8.16
CA LYS A 125 9.13 -3.50 -8.13
C LYS A 125 7.81 -2.80 -8.42
N GLU A 126 7.08 -3.24 -9.43
CA GLU A 126 5.76 -2.71 -9.79
C GLU A 126 4.76 -2.88 -8.63
N ALA A 127 4.73 -4.04 -7.99
CA ALA A 127 3.88 -4.29 -6.83
C ALA A 127 4.20 -3.33 -5.66
N LEU A 128 5.48 -3.14 -5.34
CA LEU A 128 5.91 -2.19 -4.32
C LEU A 128 5.59 -0.74 -4.70
N GLU A 129 5.79 -0.34 -5.95
CA GLU A 129 5.45 1.00 -6.43
C GLU A 129 3.93 1.27 -6.38
N ASN A 130 3.12 0.29 -6.74
CA ASN A 130 1.66 0.37 -6.60
C ASN A 130 1.23 0.46 -5.13
N TYR A 131 1.91 -0.27 -4.25
CA TYR A 131 1.68 -0.17 -2.80
C TYR A 131 2.00 1.24 -2.28
N LEU A 132 3.16 1.79 -2.64
CA LEU A 132 3.59 3.14 -2.26
C LEU A 132 2.69 4.23 -2.83
N LYS A 133 2.16 4.03 -4.03
CA LYS A 133 1.15 4.93 -4.60
C LYS A 133 -0.10 4.93 -3.72
N GLY A 134 -0.61 3.76 -3.36
CA GLY A 134 -1.78 3.64 -2.48
C GLY A 134 -1.54 4.26 -1.11
N SER A 135 -0.37 4.03 -0.49
CA SER A 135 -0.05 4.57 0.84
C SER A 135 0.01 6.10 0.83
N ARG A 136 0.66 6.71 -0.18
CA ARG A 136 0.73 8.17 -0.33
C ARG A 136 -0.64 8.79 -0.51
N GLU A 137 -1.53 8.12 -1.24
CA GLU A 137 -2.89 8.61 -1.42
C GLU A 137 -3.69 8.49 -0.13
N ILE A 138 -3.64 7.36 0.58
CA ILE A 138 -4.28 7.22 1.90
C ILE A 138 -3.79 8.29 2.86
N LEU A 139 -2.48 8.57 2.95
CA LEU A 139 -1.93 9.60 3.83
C LEU A 139 -2.42 11.03 3.55
N LYS A 140 -3.04 11.29 2.38
CA LYS A 140 -3.73 12.57 2.16
C LYS A 140 -5.07 12.63 2.89
N PHE A 141 -5.69 11.47 3.11
CA PHE A 141 -6.96 11.28 3.83
C PHE A 141 -6.79 10.97 5.31
N VAL A 142 -5.57 10.93 5.87
CA VAL A 142 -5.34 10.60 7.30
C VAL A 142 -4.42 11.59 7.99
#